data_AF-A0A930ETQ6-F1
#
_entry.id   AF-A0A930ETQ6-F1
#
_cell.length_a   1.000
_cell.length_b   1.000
_cell.length_c   1.000
_cell.angle_alpha   90.00
_cell.angle_beta   90.00
_cell.angle_gamma   90.00
#
_symmetry.space_group_name_H-M   'P 1'
#
loop_
_entity.id
_entity.type
_entity.pdbx_description
1 polymer ?
#
loop_
_entity_poly.entity_id
_entity_poly.type
_entity_poly.pdbx_seq_one_letter_code
_entity_poly.pdbx_strand_id
1 'polypeptide(L)'
;GQIGKSFRNEITPGNFIFRTREFEQMELEFFCEPGTDEEWHQYWIDYRKAWYVDLGIDPENLREYEHPQEKLSHYSKRTVDLEYRFGFQGSEWGELEGIANRTDYDLTVHSEASGAKLDYFDPNTKERWTPYVIEPSAGLTRSLMAFLIEAYHEDEAPNAKGGVDKRVVLKLDPRLAPVKAAVLPLSRKPELTGPAQELADELRGIWNVDYDDAGAVGRRYRRQDEIGTPFCITYDFDSIEDHAVTIRERDTMEQVRIPLDKVKSYLIERLGC
;
A
#
# COMPACT_ATOMS: atom_id res chain seq x y z
N GLY A 1 -12.62 0.81 -10.98
CA GLY A 1 -12.91 -0.27 -10.03
C GLY A 1 -13.77 0.24 -8.90
N GLN A 2 -14.34 -0.68 -8.14
CA GLN A 2 -15.10 -0.42 -6.92
C GLN A 2 -14.24 -0.76 -5.70
N ILE A 3 -14.37 0.02 -4.64
CA ILE A 3 -13.83 -0.31 -3.32
C ILE A 3 -15.00 -0.31 -2.34
N GLY A 4 -15.15 -1.39 -1.57
CA GLY A 4 -16.29 -1.51 -0.68
C GLY A 4 -16.18 -2.69 0.27
N LYS A 5 -17.14 -2.71 1.20
CA LYS A 5 -17.29 -3.78 2.19
C LYS A 5 -18.00 -4.98 1.58
N SER A 6 -17.47 -6.15 1.91
CA SER A 6 -18.04 -7.45 1.58
C SER A 6 -18.23 -8.28 2.83
N PHE A 7 -19.23 -9.16 2.80
CA PHE A 7 -19.59 -10.00 3.94
C PHE A 7 -19.60 -11.47 3.52
N ARG A 8 -18.94 -12.31 4.31
CA ARG A 8 -18.99 -13.77 4.17
C ARG A 8 -19.44 -14.35 5.51
N ASN A 9 -20.48 -15.19 5.51
CA ASN A 9 -20.95 -15.84 6.73
C ASN A 9 -20.03 -17.01 7.12
N GLU A 10 -18.77 -16.69 7.42
CA GLU A 10 -17.71 -17.64 7.74
C GLU A 10 -18.05 -18.44 9.01
N ILE A 11 -17.96 -19.76 8.89
CA ILE A 11 -18.31 -20.73 9.94
C ILE A 11 -17.25 -20.73 11.03
N THR A 12 -15.98 -20.68 10.63
CA THR A 12 -14.84 -20.69 11.55
C THR A 12 -13.89 -19.54 11.23
N PRO A 13 -14.13 -18.35 11.84
CA PRO A 13 -13.17 -17.25 11.78
C PRO A 13 -11.82 -17.69 12.35
N GLY A 14 -10.73 -17.12 11.82
CA GLY A 14 -9.39 -17.56 12.20
C GLY A 14 -8.29 -16.77 11.51
N ASN A 15 -7.05 -17.00 11.96
CA ASN A 15 -5.84 -16.35 11.45
C ASN A 15 -6.01 -14.82 11.32
N PHE A 16 -6.34 -14.16 12.43
CA PHE A 16 -6.43 -12.70 12.53
C PHE A 16 -7.32 -12.08 11.42
N ILE A 17 -6.74 -11.43 10.41
CA ILE A 17 -7.47 -10.77 9.31
C ILE A 17 -7.80 -11.68 8.12
N PHE A 18 -7.33 -12.93 8.07
CA PHE A 18 -7.42 -13.77 6.86
C PHE A 18 -8.78 -14.45 6.69
N ARG A 19 -9.46 -14.74 7.81
CA ARG A 19 -10.82 -15.31 7.81
C ARG A 19 -11.72 -14.50 8.75
N THR A 20 -12.32 -13.46 8.19
CA THR A 20 -13.25 -12.56 8.87
C THR A 20 -14.64 -12.64 8.23
N ARG A 21 -15.65 -12.06 8.89
CA ARG A 21 -17.03 -11.98 8.36
C ARG A 21 -17.32 -10.70 7.60
N GLU A 22 -16.52 -9.67 7.82
CA GLU A 22 -16.54 -8.37 7.15
C GLU A 22 -15.11 -8.04 6.73
N PHE A 23 -14.93 -7.60 5.50
CA PHE A 23 -13.65 -7.21 4.93
C PHE A 23 -13.89 -6.25 3.75
N GLU A 24 -12.83 -5.60 3.28
CA GLU A 24 -12.90 -4.69 2.14
C GLU A 24 -12.20 -5.29 0.93
N GLN A 25 -12.80 -5.10 -0.24
CA GLN A 25 -12.26 -5.53 -1.53
C GLN A 25 -12.00 -4.32 -2.43
N MET A 26 -11.03 -4.47 -3.31
CA MET A 26 -10.78 -3.56 -4.42
C MET A 26 -10.94 -4.38 -5.70
N GLU A 27 -11.99 -4.10 -6.46
CA GLU A 27 -12.38 -4.92 -7.61
C GLU A 27 -12.45 -4.05 -8.87
N LEU A 28 -12.11 -4.64 -10.01
CA LEU A 28 -12.24 -3.99 -11.30
C LEU A 28 -12.88 -4.94 -12.31
N GLU A 29 -14.01 -4.53 -12.86
CA GLU A 29 -14.58 -5.21 -14.03
C GLU A 29 -14.01 -4.60 -15.30
N PHE A 30 -13.18 -5.35 -16.02
CA PHE A 30 -12.64 -4.94 -17.31
C PHE A 30 -13.39 -5.65 -18.44
N PHE A 31 -14.24 -4.91 -19.14
CA PHE A 31 -15.00 -5.40 -20.29
C PHE A 31 -14.16 -5.35 -21.55
N CYS A 32 -14.04 -6.50 -22.23
CA CYS A 32 -13.25 -6.65 -23.45
C CYS A 32 -14.03 -7.37 -24.55
N GLU A 33 -13.55 -7.24 -25.78
CA GLU A 33 -14.11 -7.92 -26.94
C GLU A 33 -13.81 -9.43 -26.87
N PRO A 34 -14.80 -10.32 -27.10
CA PRO A 34 -14.58 -11.76 -27.14
C PRO A 34 -13.45 -12.14 -28.12
N GLY A 35 -12.53 -12.99 -27.67
CA GLY A 35 -11.34 -13.38 -28.45
C GLY A 35 -10.10 -12.53 -28.19
N THR A 36 -10.22 -11.39 -27.48
CA THR A 36 -9.09 -10.62 -26.95
C THR A 36 -8.83 -10.88 -25.46
N ASP A 37 -9.68 -11.68 -24.83
CA ASP A 37 -9.75 -11.90 -23.38
C ASP A 37 -8.47 -12.48 -22.78
N GLU A 38 -7.76 -13.36 -23.51
CA GLU A 38 -6.51 -13.96 -23.01
C GLU A 38 -5.37 -12.95 -22.92
N GLU A 39 -5.28 -12.03 -23.89
CA GLU A 39 -4.30 -10.95 -23.88
C GLU A 39 -4.56 -9.99 -22.71
N TRP A 40 -5.82 -9.59 -22.54
CA TRP A 40 -6.20 -8.72 -21.42
C TRP A 40 -6.03 -9.39 -20.06
N HIS A 41 -6.31 -10.70 -19.97
CA HIS A 41 -6.10 -11.47 -18.75
C HIS A 41 -4.62 -11.47 -18.35
N GLN A 42 -3.72 -11.74 -19.28
CA GLN A 42 -2.29 -11.72 -19.00
C GLN A 42 -1.79 -10.30 -18.68
N TYR A 43 -2.25 -9.29 -19.41
CA TYR A 43 -1.95 -7.90 -19.11
C TYR A 43 -2.28 -7.53 -17.66
N TRP A 44 -3.47 -7.91 -17.18
CA TRP A 44 -3.87 -7.60 -15.80
C TRP A 44 -3.07 -8.38 -14.76
N ILE A 45 -2.72 -9.65 -15.01
CA ILE A 45 -1.81 -10.40 -14.12
C ILE A 45 -0.47 -9.67 -13.98
N ASP A 46 0.16 -9.32 -15.10
CA ASP A 46 1.46 -8.67 -15.12
C ASP A 46 1.40 -7.27 -14.48
N TYR A 47 0.37 -6.50 -14.80
CA TYR A 47 0.16 -5.15 -14.26
C TYR A 47 -0.04 -5.17 -12.75
N ARG A 48 -0.90 -6.08 -12.25
CA ARG A 48 -1.18 -6.19 -10.81
C ARG A 48 0.03 -6.72 -10.03
N LYS A 49 0.76 -7.70 -10.58
CA LYS A 49 2.02 -8.15 -9.99
C LYS A 49 3.05 -7.03 -9.91
N ALA A 50 3.24 -6.29 -11.00
CA ALA A 50 4.15 -5.14 -11.03
C ALA A 50 3.75 -4.07 -10.01
N TRP A 51 2.45 -3.83 -9.80
CA TRP A 51 1.95 -2.88 -8.80
C TRP A 51 2.36 -3.25 -7.37
N TYR A 52 2.28 -4.54 -7.00
CA TYR A 52 2.74 -5.00 -5.69
C TYR A 52 4.25 -4.85 -5.51
N VAL A 53 5.03 -5.23 -6.53
CA VAL A 53 6.50 -5.13 -6.50
C VAL A 53 6.96 -3.68 -6.46
N ASP A 54 6.35 -2.80 -7.26
CA ASP A 54 6.64 -1.38 -7.28
C ASP A 54 6.39 -0.72 -5.92
N LEU A 55 5.43 -1.23 -5.14
CA LEU A 55 5.12 -0.76 -3.78
C LEU A 55 5.95 -1.44 -2.67
N GLY A 56 7.00 -2.18 -3.04
CA GLY A 56 8.02 -2.67 -2.12
C GLY A 56 7.91 -4.14 -1.73
N ILE A 57 7.02 -4.94 -2.35
CA ILE A 57 7.04 -6.40 -2.17
C ILE A 57 8.21 -7.02 -2.91
N ASP A 58 9.05 -7.79 -2.21
CA ASP A 58 10.09 -8.59 -2.83
C ASP A 58 9.44 -9.62 -3.79
N PRO A 59 9.82 -9.67 -5.08
CA PRO A 59 9.34 -10.68 -6.01
C PRO A 59 9.51 -12.13 -5.53
N GLU A 60 10.45 -12.44 -4.64
CA GLU A 60 10.60 -13.78 -4.06
C GLU A 60 9.45 -14.15 -3.09
N ASN A 61 8.78 -13.15 -2.52
CA ASN A 61 7.62 -13.31 -1.63
C ASN A 61 6.29 -13.32 -2.38
N LEU A 62 6.29 -13.13 -3.71
CA LEU A 62 5.08 -13.01 -4.53
C LEU A 62 5.10 -14.02 -5.68
N ARG A 63 4.04 -14.82 -5.81
CA ARG A 63 3.91 -15.78 -6.91
C ARG A 63 2.57 -15.70 -7.62
N GLU A 64 2.56 -16.16 -8.86
CA GLU A 64 1.35 -16.48 -9.61
C GLU A 64 0.98 -17.95 -9.33
N TYR A 65 -0.25 -18.19 -8.91
CA TYR A 65 -0.82 -19.51 -8.71
C TYR A 65 -1.98 -19.72 -9.69
N GLU A 66 -1.71 -20.52 -10.73
CA GLU A 66 -2.71 -20.93 -11.71
C GLU A 66 -3.68 -21.96 -11.09
N HIS A 67 -4.98 -21.70 -11.15
CA HIS A 67 -5.98 -22.64 -10.64
C HIS A 67 -6.03 -23.91 -11.51
N PRO A 68 -5.94 -25.11 -10.92
CA PRO A 68 -6.24 -26.35 -11.63
C PRO A 68 -7.67 -26.34 -12.17
N GLN A 69 -7.91 -27.01 -13.29
CA GLN A 69 -9.21 -27.01 -13.96
C GLN A 69 -10.35 -27.46 -13.03
N GLU A 70 -10.10 -28.43 -12.15
CA GLU A 70 -11.04 -28.93 -11.15
C GLU A 70 -11.38 -27.95 -10.02
N LYS A 71 -10.60 -26.88 -9.86
CA LYS A 71 -10.84 -25.82 -8.86
C LYS A 71 -11.45 -24.55 -9.44
N LEU A 72 -11.52 -24.44 -10.77
CA LEU A 72 -12.12 -23.28 -11.42
C LEU A 72 -13.61 -23.17 -11.06
N SER A 73 -14.06 -21.94 -10.83
CA SER A 73 -15.49 -21.64 -10.79
C SER A 73 -16.12 -22.01 -12.13
N HIS A 74 -17.38 -22.44 -12.14
CA HIS A 74 -18.05 -22.96 -13.34
C HIS A 74 -18.17 -21.95 -14.50
N TYR A 75 -17.97 -20.66 -14.21
CA TYR A 75 -17.99 -19.55 -15.16
C TYR A 75 -16.61 -19.01 -15.53
N SER A 76 -15.53 -19.51 -14.90
CA SER A 76 -14.18 -19.02 -15.15
C SER A 76 -13.51 -19.86 -16.23
N LYS A 77 -13.04 -19.20 -17.29
CA LYS A 77 -12.19 -19.80 -18.32
C LYS A 77 -10.77 -20.03 -17.79
N ARG A 78 -10.26 -19.08 -16.99
CA ARG A 78 -8.92 -19.11 -16.39
C ARG A 78 -8.89 -18.20 -15.16
N THR A 79 -8.27 -18.65 -14.08
CA THR A 79 -8.04 -17.84 -12.87
C THR A 79 -6.60 -18.01 -12.40
N VAL A 80 -5.95 -16.88 -12.15
CA VAL A 80 -4.61 -16.83 -11.54
C VAL A 80 -4.71 -16.00 -10.26
N ASP A 81 -4.26 -16.57 -9.16
CA ASP A 81 -4.13 -15.83 -7.90
C ASP A 81 -2.70 -15.28 -7.77
N LEU A 82 -2.59 -14.03 -7.35
CA LEU A 82 -1.36 -13.50 -6.79
C LEU A 82 -1.32 -13.87 -5.30
N GLU A 83 -0.38 -14.70 -4.93
CA GLU A 83 -0.20 -15.18 -3.56
C GLU A 83 1.07 -14.60 -2.93
N TYR A 84 0.96 -14.23 -1.66
CA TYR A 84 2.06 -13.75 -0.84
C TYR A 84 2.52 -14.79 0.18
N ARG A 85 3.83 -14.83 0.46
CA ARG A 85 4.45 -15.75 1.42
C ARG A 85 4.25 -15.27 2.87
N PHE A 86 3.04 -15.43 3.40
CA PHE A 86 2.70 -15.11 4.79
C PHE A 86 3.31 -16.03 5.86
N GLY A 87 3.85 -17.20 5.46
CA GLY A 87 4.45 -18.16 6.38
C GLY A 87 3.45 -18.90 7.28
N PHE A 88 2.22 -19.13 6.81
CA PHE A 88 1.24 -19.88 7.61
C PHE A 88 1.67 -21.33 7.86
N GLN A 89 1.15 -21.90 8.94
CA GLN A 89 1.34 -23.33 9.23
C GLN A 89 0.59 -24.18 8.18
N GLY A 90 1.32 -25.00 7.43
CA GLY A 90 0.78 -25.95 6.44
C GLY A 90 0.82 -25.46 4.99
N SER A 91 0.70 -24.16 4.75
CA SER A 91 1.00 -23.51 3.47
C SER A 91 1.63 -22.16 3.77
N GLU A 92 2.86 -21.94 3.31
CA GLU A 92 3.51 -20.64 3.51
C GLU A 92 2.87 -19.51 2.68
N TRP A 93 2.00 -19.84 1.73
CA TRP A 93 1.37 -18.92 0.78
C TRP A 93 -0.09 -18.63 1.13
N GLY A 94 -0.51 -17.38 0.87
CA GLY A 94 -1.91 -16.96 0.93
C GLY A 94 -2.26 -15.95 -0.17
N GLU A 95 -3.47 -16.08 -0.69
CA GLU A 95 -4.06 -15.26 -1.75
C GLU A 95 -4.22 -13.78 -1.33
N LEU A 96 -3.69 -12.87 -2.16
CA LEU A 96 -3.90 -11.42 -2.11
C LEU A 96 -4.99 -10.95 -3.07
N GLU A 97 -4.91 -11.42 -4.31
CA GLU A 97 -5.74 -10.96 -5.42
C GLU A 97 -5.96 -12.09 -6.41
N GLY A 98 -7.22 -12.36 -6.76
CA GLY A 98 -7.58 -13.26 -7.84
C GLY A 98 -7.81 -12.47 -9.13
N ILE A 99 -7.20 -12.91 -10.23
CA ILE A 99 -7.44 -12.35 -11.57
C ILE A 99 -8.15 -13.42 -12.41
N ALA A 100 -9.45 -13.24 -12.62
CA ALA A 100 -10.30 -14.20 -13.31
C ALA A 100 -10.72 -13.71 -14.70
N ASN A 101 -10.74 -14.64 -15.67
CA ASN A 101 -11.40 -14.47 -16.95
C ASN A 101 -12.76 -15.18 -16.90
N ARG A 102 -13.83 -14.39 -16.80
CA ARG A 102 -15.20 -14.87 -16.56
C ARG A 102 -16.04 -14.94 -17.84
N THR A 103 -15.43 -14.70 -18.99
CA THR A 103 -16.10 -14.64 -20.29
C THR A 103 -17.33 -13.72 -20.23
N ASP A 104 -18.44 -14.07 -20.88
CA ASP A 104 -19.68 -13.29 -20.90
C ASP A 104 -20.71 -13.73 -19.84
N TYR A 105 -20.34 -14.61 -18.92
CA TYR A 105 -21.26 -15.25 -17.98
C TYR A 105 -22.09 -14.24 -17.18
N ASP A 106 -21.44 -13.26 -16.58
CA ASP A 106 -22.07 -12.30 -15.67
C ASP A 106 -23.13 -11.45 -16.38
N LEU A 107 -22.76 -10.90 -17.53
CA LEU A 107 -23.66 -10.08 -18.35
C LEU A 107 -24.81 -10.91 -18.92
N THR A 108 -24.54 -12.15 -19.33
CA THR A 108 -25.56 -13.05 -19.88
C THR A 108 -26.62 -13.38 -18.83
N VAL A 109 -26.20 -13.84 -17.64
CA VAL A 109 -27.13 -14.20 -16.56
C VAL A 109 -27.96 -12.99 -16.11
N HIS A 110 -27.34 -11.81 -15.98
CA HIS A 110 -28.07 -10.60 -15.60
C HIS A 110 -29.01 -10.09 -16.71
N SER A 111 -28.61 -10.20 -17.98
CA SER A 111 -29.45 -9.83 -19.11
C SER A 111 -30.68 -10.73 -19.20
N GLU A 112 -30.52 -12.03 -19.00
CA GLU A 112 -31.62 -13.01 -19.00
C GLU A 112 -32.59 -12.79 -17.83
N ALA A 113 -32.07 -12.57 -16.62
CA ALA A 113 -32.89 -12.40 -15.42
C ALA A 113 -33.63 -11.06 -15.39
N SER A 114 -33.02 -9.98 -15.89
CA SER A 114 -33.61 -8.63 -15.85
C SER A 114 -34.43 -8.27 -17.08
N GLY A 115 -34.21 -8.94 -18.22
CA GLY A 115 -34.75 -8.56 -19.53
C GLY A 115 -34.13 -7.31 -20.14
N ALA A 116 -33.18 -6.65 -19.45
CA ALA A 116 -32.41 -5.55 -20.00
C ALA A 116 -31.27 -6.09 -20.87
N LYS A 117 -31.04 -5.50 -22.05
CA LYS A 117 -29.95 -5.90 -22.93
C LYS A 117 -28.63 -5.30 -22.44
N LEU A 118 -27.70 -6.16 -22.04
CA LEU A 118 -26.36 -5.80 -21.57
C LEU A 118 -25.27 -6.06 -22.64
N ASP A 119 -25.64 -6.06 -23.91
CA ASP A 119 -24.72 -6.22 -25.04
C ASP A 119 -24.19 -4.87 -25.55
N TYR A 120 -22.96 -4.89 -26.03
CA TYR A 120 -22.30 -3.74 -26.63
C TYR A 120 -22.62 -3.66 -28.13
N PHE A 121 -22.78 -2.45 -28.65
CA PHE A 121 -22.88 -2.19 -30.09
C PHE A 121 -21.62 -1.47 -30.55
N ASP A 122 -20.84 -2.12 -31.43
CA ASP A 122 -19.66 -1.50 -32.00
C ASP A 122 -20.05 -0.61 -33.21
N PRO A 123 -19.85 0.72 -33.14
CA PRO A 123 -20.20 1.62 -34.23
C PRO A 123 -19.36 1.40 -35.50
N ASN A 124 -18.18 0.78 -35.39
CA ASN A 124 -17.27 0.57 -36.53
C ASN A 124 -17.67 -0.66 -37.35
N THR A 125 -17.88 -1.80 -36.70
CA THR A 125 -18.30 -3.06 -37.34
C THR A 125 -19.81 -3.14 -37.53
N LYS A 126 -20.59 -2.36 -36.76
CA LYS A 126 -22.06 -2.42 -36.68
C LYS A 126 -22.60 -3.74 -36.13
N GLU A 127 -21.78 -4.47 -35.38
CA GLU A 127 -22.16 -5.72 -34.75
C GLU A 127 -22.52 -5.52 -33.28
N ARG A 128 -23.29 -6.47 -32.73
CA ARG A 128 -23.61 -6.53 -31.30
C ARG A 128 -22.99 -7.78 -30.71
N TRP A 129 -22.34 -7.63 -29.56
CA TRP A 129 -21.72 -8.72 -28.84
C TRP A 129 -21.80 -8.49 -27.34
N THR A 130 -21.83 -9.57 -26.56
CA THR A 130 -21.74 -9.50 -25.10
C THR A 130 -20.27 -9.44 -24.71
N PRO A 131 -19.82 -8.40 -24.00
CA PRO A 131 -18.42 -8.31 -23.57
C PRO A 131 -17.98 -9.47 -22.70
N TYR A 132 -16.71 -9.85 -22.83
CA TYR A 132 -16.05 -10.72 -21.88
C TYR A 132 -15.52 -9.89 -20.71
N VAL A 133 -15.48 -10.47 -19.51
CA VAL A 133 -15.08 -9.78 -18.28
C VAL A 133 -13.79 -10.38 -17.73
N ILE A 134 -12.79 -9.52 -17.58
CA ILE A 134 -11.59 -9.80 -16.78
C ILE A 134 -11.74 -9.07 -15.44
N GLU A 135 -11.62 -9.81 -14.34
CA GLU A 135 -11.82 -9.31 -12.99
C GLU A 135 -10.55 -9.52 -12.15
N PRO A 136 -9.78 -8.46 -11.90
CA PRO A 136 -8.87 -8.38 -10.77
C PRO A 136 -9.65 -8.03 -9.49
N SER A 137 -9.63 -8.93 -8.50
CA SER A 137 -10.27 -8.76 -7.19
C SER A 137 -9.26 -8.92 -6.07
N ALA A 138 -8.84 -7.79 -5.48
CA ALA A 138 -7.86 -7.75 -4.40
C ALA A 138 -8.53 -7.64 -3.02
N GLY A 139 -8.05 -8.41 -2.05
CA GLY A 139 -8.38 -8.20 -0.64
C GLY A 139 -7.58 -7.02 -0.08
N LEU A 140 -8.25 -5.89 0.21
CA LEU A 140 -7.60 -4.68 0.71
C LEU A 140 -6.86 -4.96 2.03
N THR A 141 -7.55 -5.57 2.99
CA THR A 141 -6.98 -5.87 4.31
C THR A 141 -5.81 -6.85 4.23
N ARG A 142 -5.87 -7.83 3.32
CA ARG A 142 -4.78 -8.78 3.09
C ARG A 142 -3.57 -8.11 2.45
N SER A 143 -3.80 -7.24 1.46
CA SER A 143 -2.76 -6.44 0.82
C SER A 143 -2.04 -5.54 1.84
N LEU A 144 -2.79 -4.87 2.73
CA LEU A 144 -2.20 -4.09 3.83
C LEU A 144 -1.28 -4.94 4.72
N MET A 145 -1.71 -6.14 5.09
CA MET A 145 -0.89 -7.03 5.92
C MET A 145 0.36 -7.52 5.20
N ALA A 146 0.29 -7.82 3.90
CA ALA A 146 1.46 -8.16 3.12
C ALA A 146 2.49 -7.02 3.14
N PHE A 147 2.07 -5.78 2.89
CA PHE A 147 2.97 -4.62 2.97
C PHE A 147 3.55 -4.39 4.37
N LEU A 148 2.78 -4.65 5.43
CA LEU A 148 3.28 -4.55 6.82
C LEU A 148 4.32 -5.61 7.15
N ILE A 149 4.10 -6.86 6.73
CA ILE A 149 5.04 -7.96 6.94
C ILE A 149 6.33 -7.71 6.15
N GLU A 150 6.18 -7.33 4.88
CA GLU A 150 7.32 -7.02 4.01
C GLU A 150 8.16 -5.86 4.56
N ALA A 151 7.50 -4.81 5.05
CA ALA A 151 8.18 -3.65 5.60
C ALA A 151 8.84 -3.91 6.96
N TYR A 152 8.47 -4.96 7.70
CA TYR A 152 8.98 -5.19 9.04
C TYR A 152 10.45 -5.62 9.04
N HIS A 153 11.30 -4.80 9.65
CA HIS A 153 12.72 -5.09 9.81
C HIS A 153 13.17 -4.86 11.25
N GLU A 154 14.11 -5.70 11.70
CA GLU A 154 14.91 -5.44 12.89
C GLU A 154 16.35 -5.16 12.48
N ASP A 155 16.83 -3.94 12.73
CA ASP A 155 18.22 -3.53 12.47
C ASP A 155 18.89 -2.93 13.71
N GLU A 156 20.10 -2.39 13.55
CA GLU A 156 20.84 -1.73 14.61
C GLU A 156 20.97 -0.24 14.32
N ALA A 157 20.78 0.60 15.34
CA ALA A 157 20.89 2.03 15.19
C ALA A 157 21.68 2.67 16.36
N PRO A 158 22.47 3.73 16.11
CA PRO A 158 23.28 4.38 17.13
C PRO A 158 22.47 4.83 18.35
N ASN A 159 23.08 4.73 19.52
CA ASN A 159 22.51 5.19 20.78
C ASN A 159 23.30 6.39 21.33
N ALA A 160 22.67 7.13 22.25
CA ALA A 160 23.27 8.32 22.85
C ALA A 160 24.50 8.04 23.75
N LYS A 161 24.86 6.77 23.97
CA LYS A 161 25.98 6.34 24.81
C LYS A 161 27.18 5.86 23.99
N GLY A 162 27.15 5.99 22.65
CA GLY A 162 28.26 5.60 21.77
C GLY A 162 28.27 4.12 21.39
N GLY A 163 27.16 3.41 21.53
CA GLY A 163 26.95 2.05 21.03
C GLY A 163 25.78 1.97 20.06
N VAL A 164 25.31 0.75 19.76
CA VAL A 164 24.12 0.49 18.94
C VAL A 164 23.05 -0.20 19.77
N ASP A 165 21.79 0.16 19.51
CA ASP A 165 20.61 -0.52 20.05
C ASP A 165 19.81 -1.13 18.90
N LYS A 166 19.21 -2.30 19.13
CA LYS A 166 18.23 -2.87 18.21
C LYS A 166 17.10 -1.89 17.93
N ARG A 167 16.66 -1.84 16.68
CA ARG A 167 15.56 -1.02 16.18
C ARG A 167 14.54 -1.92 15.52
N VAL A 168 13.26 -1.67 15.77
CA VAL A 168 12.19 -2.08 14.87
C VAL A 168 11.89 -0.93 13.94
N VAL A 169 11.83 -1.21 12.64
CA VAL A 169 11.50 -0.21 11.62
C VAL A 169 10.56 -0.81 10.58
N LEU A 170 9.51 -0.09 10.24
CA LEU A 170 8.67 -0.40 9.10
C LEU A 170 9.20 0.34 7.86
N LYS A 171 9.90 -0.38 7.00
CA LYS A 171 10.42 0.12 5.72
C LYS A 171 9.34 0.23 4.64
N LEU A 172 8.20 0.84 4.98
CA LEU A 172 7.10 1.04 4.05
C LEU A 172 7.55 1.92 2.88
N ASP A 173 7.07 1.64 1.68
CA ASP A 173 7.18 2.59 0.57
C ASP A 173 6.63 3.96 1.01
N PRO A 174 7.31 5.09 0.72
CA PRO A 174 6.87 6.41 1.14
C PRO A 174 5.43 6.74 0.72
N ARG A 175 4.91 6.17 -0.38
CA ARG A 175 3.51 6.33 -0.82
C ARG A 175 2.52 5.65 0.11
N LEU A 176 2.92 4.55 0.75
CA LEU A 176 2.10 3.78 1.69
C LEU A 176 2.24 4.25 3.15
N ALA A 177 3.32 4.96 3.50
CA ALA A 177 3.55 5.37 4.88
C ALA A 177 2.37 6.21 5.44
N PRO A 178 1.84 5.88 6.63
CA PRO A 178 0.67 6.57 7.19
C PRO A 178 0.96 8.02 7.54
N VAL A 179 2.19 8.29 8.01
CA VAL A 179 2.73 9.62 8.28
C VAL A 179 3.89 9.85 7.32
N LYS A 180 3.89 10.97 6.59
CA LYS A 180 4.93 11.26 5.57
C LYS A 180 6.15 11.94 6.17
N ALA A 181 5.92 12.79 7.16
CA ALA A 181 6.99 13.44 7.91
C ALA A 181 6.58 13.66 9.37
N ALA A 182 7.56 13.71 10.27
CA ALA A 182 7.35 14.10 11.66
C ALA A 182 8.24 15.29 12.01
N VAL A 183 7.66 16.34 12.60
CA VAL A 183 8.43 17.53 13.04
C VAL A 183 8.69 17.45 14.55
N LEU A 184 9.96 17.50 14.92
CA LEU A 184 10.46 17.14 16.25
C LEU A 184 11.34 18.27 16.81
N PRO A 185 10.86 19.12 17.73
CA PRO A 185 11.73 20.11 18.37
C PRO A 185 12.76 19.43 19.27
N LEU A 186 14.02 19.86 19.25
CA LEU A 186 15.10 19.21 20.00
C LEU A 186 14.81 19.17 21.51
N SER A 187 14.16 20.21 22.03
CA SER A 187 13.71 20.31 23.42
C SER A 187 12.32 20.95 23.51
N ARG A 188 11.72 20.90 24.71
CA ARG A 188 10.38 21.47 25.00
C ARG A 188 10.39 22.97 25.30
N LYS A 189 11.48 23.67 24.98
CA LYS A 189 11.53 25.11 25.21
C LYS A 189 10.63 25.83 24.20
N PRO A 190 9.88 26.87 24.63
CA PRO A 190 8.98 27.61 23.74
C PRO A 190 9.65 28.17 22.48
N GLU A 191 10.91 28.56 22.59
CA GLU A 191 11.75 29.05 21.46
C GLU A 191 11.97 28.02 20.35
N LEU A 192 11.78 26.72 20.63
CA LEU A 192 11.85 25.64 19.64
C LEU A 192 10.47 25.09 19.29
N THR A 193 9.61 24.88 20.28
CA THR A 193 8.30 24.23 20.06
C THR A 193 7.36 25.10 19.23
N GLY A 194 7.40 26.43 19.39
CA GLY A 194 6.57 27.35 18.58
C GLY A 194 6.90 27.25 17.09
N PRO A 195 8.15 27.56 16.68
CA PRO A 195 8.56 27.46 15.28
C PRO A 195 8.44 26.05 14.69
N ALA A 196 8.72 25.01 15.46
CA ALA A 196 8.54 23.63 15.02
C ALA A 196 7.06 23.29 14.75
N GLN A 197 6.15 23.80 15.58
CA GLN A 197 4.71 23.63 15.35
C GLN A 197 4.25 24.38 14.09
N GLU A 198 4.74 25.61 13.88
CA GLU A 198 4.45 26.39 12.65
C GLU A 198 4.90 25.64 11.40
N LEU A 199 6.11 25.07 11.41
CA LEU A 199 6.61 24.22 10.32
C LEU A 199 5.73 22.99 10.11
N ALA A 200 5.32 22.31 11.19
CA ALA A 200 4.41 21.16 11.09
C ALA A 200 3.09 21.55 10.44
N ASP A 201 2.50 22.68 10.84
CA ASP A 201 1.22 23.18 10.33
C ASP A 201 1.32 23.58 8.84
N GLU A 202 2.45 24.16 8.41
CA GLU A 202 2.70 24.41 6.99
C GLU A 202 2.72 23.11 6.17
N LEU A 203 3.47 22.11 6.64
CA LEU A 203 3.61 20.84 5.93
C LEU A 203 2.31 20.02 5.93
N ARG A 204 1.46 20.15 6.97
CA ARG A 204 0.12 19.55 7.03
C ARG A 204 -0.82 20.04 5.93
N GLY A 205 -0.53 21.17 5.30
CA GLY A 205 -1.27 21.65 4.12
C GLY A 205 -1.16 20.72 2.91
N ILE A 206 -0.24 19.75 2.91
CA ILE A 206 0.05 18.86 1.78
C ILE A 206 0.07 17.39 2.20
N TRP A 207 0.68 17.08 3.35
CA TRP A 207 0.89 15.70 3.77
C TRP A 207 0.32 15.41 5.16
N ASN A 208 0.13 14.13 5.47
CA ASN A 208 -0.09 13.72 6.85
C ASN A 208 1.21 13.85 7.65
N VAL A 209 1.25 14.81 8.58
CA VAL A 209 2.45 15.18 9.33
C VAL A 209 2.19 15.11 10.83
N ASP A 210 3.05 14.38 11.52
CA ASP A 210 3.03 14.27 12.98
C ASP A 210 3.91 15.35 13.63
N TYR A 211 3.56 15.73 14.85
CA TYR A 211 4.36 16.62 15.69
C TYR A 211 4.49 16.01 17.08
N ASP A 212 5.72 15.94 17.59
CA ASP A 212 5.99 15.30 18.87
C ASP A 212 7.15 15.99 19.58
N ASP A 213 6.90 16.51 20.79
CA ASP A 213 7.90 17.12 21.68
C ASP A 213 8.24 16.25 22.89
N ALA A 214 7.73 15.03 22.96
CA ALA A 214 7.80 14.19 24.13
C ALA A 214 9.11 13.39 24.22
N GLY A 215 9.80 13.57 25.34
CA GLY A 215 11.05 12.89 25.63
C GLY A 215 12.21 13.32 24.71
N ALA A 216 13.32 12.57 24.81
CA ALA A 216 14.50 12.83 23.99
C ALA A 216 14.21 12.58 22.49
N VAL A 217 14.80 13.38 21.61
CA VAL A 217 14.62 13.27 20.15
C VAL A 217 14.91 11.86 19.62
N GLY A 218 15.92 11.18 20.18
CA GLY A 218 16.23 9.79 19.82
C GLY A 218 15.06 8.82 20.07
N ARG A 219 14.28 9.00 21.14
CA ARG A 219 13.09 8.17 21.40
C ARG A 219 11.95 8.50 20.44
N ARG A 220 11.87 9.75 19.97
CA ARG A 220 10.90 10.17 18.96
C ARG A 220 11.22 9.57 17.60
N TYR A 221 12.49 9.57 17.19
CA TYR A 221 12.91 8.85 15.99
C TYR A 221 12.52 7.37 16.05
N ARG A 222 12.72 6.67 17.17
CA ARG A 222 12.32 5.25 17.29
C ARG A 222 10.82 5.03 17.10
N ARG A 223 9.97 5.88 17.69
CA ARG A 223 8.51 5.81 17.50
C ARG A 223 8.11 6.01 16.04
N GLN A 224 8.78 6.93 15.34
CA GLN A 224 8.52 7.22 13.93
C GLN A 224 9.03 6.10 13.01
N ASP A 225 10.18 5.51 13.34
CA ASP A 225 10.72 4.33 12.65
C ASP A 225 9.76 3.13 12.78
N GLU A 226 9.20 2.89 13.98
CA GLU A 226 8.23 1.82 14.26
C GLU A 226 6.93 1.93 13.46
N ILE A 227 6.49 3.14 13.09
CA ILE A 227 5.30 3.36 12.26
C ILE A 227 5.63 3.64 10.79
N GLY A 228 6.91 3.59 10.43
CA GLY A 228 7.40 3.71 9.07
C GLY A 228 7.40 5.10 8.46
N THR A 229 7.43 6.16 9.29
CA THR A 229 7.52 7.54 8.82
C THR A 229 8.83 7.78 8.05
N PRO A 230 8.79 8.16 6.75
CA PRO A 230 9.99 8.27 5.93
C PRO A 230 10.98 9.36 6.38
N PHE A 231 10.48 10.50 6.86
CA PHE A 231 11.33 11.65 7.20
C PHE A 231 11.01 12.22 8.58
N CYS A 232 12.03 12.41 9.41
CA CYS A 232 11.91 13.17 10.65
C CYS A 232 12.68 14.49 10.54
N ILE A 233 12.04 15.60 10.88
CA ILE A 233 12.56 16.95 10.75
C ILE A 233 12.79 17.50 12.15
N THR A 234 14.06 17.71 12.51
CA THR A 234 14.42 18.23 13.81
C THR A 234 14.69 19.72 13.76
N TYR A 235 13.99 20.46 14.62
CA TYR A 235 14.19 21.89 14.87
C TYR A 235 14.99 22.06 16.16
N ASP A 236 16.21 22.57 16.08
CA ASP A 236 17.20 22.68 17.16
C ASP A 236 17.55 24.13 17.51
N PHE A 237 18.46 24.32 18.46
CA PHE A 237 18.90 25.65 18.88
C PHE A 237 19.60 26.42 17.75
N ASP A 238 20.38 25.71 16.94
CA ASP A 238 21.07 26.30 15.79
C ASP A 238 20.06 26.81 14.74
N SER A 239 18.89 26.18 14.65
CA SER A 239 17.78 26.58 13.75
C SER A 239 17.32 28.02 13.99
N ILE A 240 17.48 28.53 15.22
CA ILE A 240 17.13 29.92 15.57
C ILE A 240 18.10 30.91 14.91
N GLU A 241 19.36 30.54 14.74
CA GLU A 241 20.41 31.41 14.21
C GLU A 241 20.59 31.24 12.70
N ASP A 242 20.55 30.00 12.20
CA ASP A 242 20.86 29.67 10.82
C ASP A 242 19.64 29.43 9.91
N HIS A 243 18.43 29.48 10.48
CA HIS A 243 17.18 29.25 9.77
C HIS A 243 17.14 27.93 8.96
N ALA A 244 17.81 26.90 9.48
CA ALA A 244 17.85 25.56 8.90
C ALA A 244 17.34 24.50 9.86
N VAL A 245 16.93 23.35 9.33
CA VAL A 245 16.52 22.16 10.09
C VAL A 245 17.30 20.95 9.66
N THR A 246 17.35 19.94 10.53
CA THR A 246 17.98 18.66 10.21
C THR A 246 16.90 17.66 9.80
N ILE A 247 16.96 17.15 8.57
CA ILE A 247 16.08 16.06 8.11
C ILE A 247 16.83 14.75 8.21
N ARG A 248 16.23 13.79 8.92
CA ARG A 248 16.66 12.40 9.02
C ARG A 248 15.79 11.51 8.12
N GLU A 249 16.43 10.73 7.25
CA GLU A 249 15.77 9.69 6.46
C GLU A 249 15.70 8.37 7.26
N ARG A 250 14.59 7.63 7.16
CA ARG A 250 14.26 6.46 7.99
C ARG A 250 15.21 5.28 7.78
N ASP A 251 15.47 4.90 6.53
CA ASP A 251 16.10 3.62 6.18
C ASP A 251 17.61 3.67 6.36
N THR A 252 18.25 4.72 5.85
CA THR A 252 19.69 4.99 5.94
C THR A 252 20.08 5.64 7.26
N MET A 253 19.13 6.30 7.93
CA MET A 253 19.38 7.15 9.10
C MET A 253 20.29 8.37 8.83
N GLU A 254 20.57 8.67 7.57
CA GLU A 254 21.34 9.84 7.17
C GLU A 254 20.62 11.12 7.57
N GLN A 255 21.41 12.12 7.98
CA GLN A 255 20.93 13.42 8.41
C GLN A 255 21.51 14.50 7.52
N VAL A 256 20.63 15.34 6.98
CA VAL A 256 21.00 16.50 6.16
C VAL A 256 20.46 17.76 6.78
N ARG A 257 21.30 18.79 6.90
CA ARG A 257 20.88 20.12 7.36
C ARG A 257 20.50 20.96 6.15
N ILE A 258 19.27 21.44 6.10
CA ILE A 258 18.75 22.21 4.98
C ILE A 258 18.03 23.47 5.46
N PRO A 259 18.06 24.57 4.69
CA PRO A 259 17.27 25.76 4.98
C PRO A 259 15.77 25.46 5.10
N LEU A 260 15.07 26.15 6.02
CA LEU A 260 13.63 25.98 6.26
C LEU A 260 12.80 26.14 4.98
N ASP A 261 13.13 27.12 4.14
CA ASP A 261 12.43 27.40 2.88
C ASP A 261 12.60 26.29 1.82
N LYS A 262 13.53 25.35 2.03
CA LYS A 262 13.79 24.21 1.13
C LYS A 262 13.15 22.91 1.60
N VAL A 263 12.63 22.85 2.82
CA VAL A 263 12.04 21.63 3.40
C VAL A 263 10.93 21.07 2.52
N LYS A 264 9.97 21.92 2.15
CA LYS A 264 8.85 21.50 1.30
C LYS A 264 9.31 20.94 -0.05
N SER A 265 10.22 21.63 -0.75
CA SER A 265 10.76 21.13 -2.03
C SER A 265 11.54 19.82 -1.87
N TYR A 266 12.30 19.67 -0.79
CA TYR A 266 13.06 18.46 -0.49
C TYR A 266 12.15 17.24 -0.31
N LEU A 267 11.02 17.43 0.37
CA LEU A 267 10.02 16.39 0.59
C LEU A 267 9.24 16.03 -0.68
N ILE A 268 8.82 17.01 -1.50
CA ILE A 268 8.11 16.76 -2.78
C ILE A 268 8.92 15.81 -3.67
N GLU A 269 10.23 16.08 -3.82
CA GLU A 269 11.12 15.29 -4.68
C GLU A 269 11.19 13.81 -4.25
N ARG A 270 11.07 13.53 -2.95
CA ARG A 270 11.30 12.20 -2.37
C ARG A 270 10.02 11.44 -2.02
N LEU A 271 8.93 12.13 -1.72
CA LEU A 271 7.65 11.53 -1.41
C LEU A 271 6.81 11.27 -2.66
N GLY A 272 7.13 11.91 -3.79
CA GLY A 272 6.44 11.69 -5.08
C GLY A 272 4.95 12.05 -5.07
N CYS A 273 4.49 12.82 -4.07
CA CYS A 273 3.10 13.24 -3.87
C CYS A 273 3.00 14.70 -3.46
#